data_AF-A0A2N2XI62-F1
#
_entry.id   AF-A0A2N2XI62-F1
#
_cell.length_a   1.000
_cell.length_b   1.000
_cell.length_c   1.000
_cell.angle_alpha   90.00
_cell.angle_beta   90.00
_cell.angle_gamma   90.00
#
_symmetry.space_group_name_H-M   'P 1'
#
loop_
_entity.id
_entity.type
_entity.pdbx_description
1 polymer ?
#
loop_
_entity_poly.entity_id
_entity_poly.type
_entity_poly.pdbx_seq_one_letter_code
_entity_poly.pdbx_strand_id
1 'polypeptide(L)'
;MATLSYAESRYKYGTPSWNEPSRFITEIDERFLNVPQKKKSQQVTMKSLHGFDSFEVKSRHAGELEFTPPDFHLRDKGKLKKIGPATMAAATPGTSASGSAADAEAILEGMIVEHERFGRGEVTSLDGAGANKKATVNFESVGPKQLLLKFAKLRIV
;
A
#
# COMPACT_ATOMS: atom_id res chain seq x y z
N MET A 1 5.63 -33.12 7.35
CA MET A 1 6.82 -32.25 7.24
C MET A 1 6.33 -30.82 7.05
N ALA A 2 6.74 -29.89 7.89
CA ALA A 2 6.37 -28.47 7.78
C ALA A 2 7.63 -27.68 7.42
N THR A 3 7.52 -26.72 6.50
CA THR A 3 8.63 -25.88 6.05
C THR A 3 8.20 -24.42 6.14
N LEU A 4 8.96 -23.62 6.89
CA LEU A 4 8.74 -22.18 7.01
C LEU A 4 9.74 -21.44 6.12
N SER A 5 9.29 -20.40 5.42
CA SER A 5 10.16 -19.53 4.62
C SER A 5 9.83 -18.07 4.85
N TYR A 6 10.86 -17.23 4.88
CA TYR A 6 10.74 -15.78 5.06
C TYR A 6 11.35 -15.05 3.87
N ALA A 7 10.67 -13.99 3.42
CA ALA A 7 11.15 -13.10 2.37
C ALA A 7 11.13 -11.66 2.89
N GLU A 8 12.28 -11.00 2.85
CA GLU A 8 12.46 -9.63 3.36
C GLU A 8 11.61 -8.60 2.60
N SER A 9 11.46 -8.77 1.29
CA SER A 9 10.61 -7.91 0.45
C SER A 9 9.81 -8.72 -0.57
N ARG A 10 8.63 -8.21 -0.94
CA ARG A 10 7.76 -8.77 -1.99
C ARG A 10 7.14 -7.64 -2.81
N TYR A 11 6.85 -7.90 -4.07
CA TYR A 11 6.01 -7.00 -4.86
C TYR A 11 4.55 -7.40 -4.72
N LYS A 12 3.70 -6.45 -4.32
CA LYS A 12 2.26 -6.62 -4.25
C LYS A 12 1.62 -5.54 -5.12
N TYR A 13 0.93 -5.92 -6.19
CA TYR A 13 0.31 -4.97 -7.13
C TYR A 13 1.29 -3.94 -7.73
N GLY A 14 2.53 -4.36 -8.02
CA GLY A 14 3.55 -3.49 -8.60
C GLY A 14 4.25 -2.55 -7.62
N THR A 15 3.86 -2.53 -6.34
CA THR A 15 4.57 -1.80 -5.30
C THR A 15 5.41 -2.74 -4.42
N PRO A 16 6.65 -2.37 -4.06
CA PRO A 16 7.44 -3.14 -3.12
C PRO A 16 6.89 -2.98 -1.70
N SER A 17 6.66 -4.10 -1.01
CA SER A 17 6.32 -4.17 0.41
C SER A 17 7.42 -4.91 1.17
N TRP A 18 7.97 -4.27 2.20
CA TRP A 18 8.85 -4.92 3.17
C TRP A 18 8.03 -5.72 4.17
N ASN A 19 8.51 -6.91 4.53
CA ASN A 19 7.87 -7.75 5.53
C ASN A 19 8.72 -7.76 6.80
N GLU A 20 8.08 -7.74 7.96
CA GLU A 20 8.78 -7.93 9.23
C GLU A 20 9.03 -9.43 9.46
N PRO A 21 10.21 -9.83 9.98
CA PRO A 21 10.48 -11.23 10.30
C PRO A 21 9.56 -11.76 11.41
N SER A 22 9.24 -13.04 11.34
CA SER A 22 8.47 -13.72 12.39
C SER A 22 9.25 -13.74 13.71
N ARG A 23 8.59 -13.44 14.82
CA ARG A 23 9.19 -13.50 16.18
C ARG A 23 9.67 -14.90 16.55
N PHE A 24 9.09 -15.94 15.96
CA PHE A 24 9.49 -17.33 16.20
C PHE A 24 10.84 -17.69 15.55
N ILE A 25 11.38 -16.88 14.63
CA ILE A 25 12.63 -17.21 13.96
C ILE A 25 13.82 -17.27 14.92
N THR A 26 13.74 -16.56 16.05
CA THR A 26 14.76 -16.58 17.12
C THR A 26 14.60 -17.75 18.09
N GLU A 27 13.45 -18.40 18.10
CA GLU A 27 13.16 -19.57 18.96
C GLU A 27 13.51 -20.89 18.26
N ILE A 28 13.72 -20.88 16.95
CA ILE A 28 14.10 -22.05 16.17
C ILE A 28 15.60 -22.30 16.32
N ASP A 29 15.95 -23.53 16.69
CA ASP A 29 17.32 -24.05 16.72
C ASP A 29 18.06 -23.76 15.40
N GLU A 30 19.27 -23.20 15.47
CA GLU A 30 20.06 -22.76 14.30
C GLU A 30 20.31 -23.88 13.28
N ARG A 31 20.36 -25.14 13.73
CA ARG A 31 20.55 -26.33 12.88
C ARG A 31 19.42 -26.53 11.87
N PHE A 32 18.25 -25.98 12.14
CA PHE A 32 17.08 -26.05 11.26
C PHE A 32 16.88 -24.78 10.44
N LEU A 33 17.75 -23.77 10.58
CA LEU A 33 17.63 -22.49 9.91
C LEU A 33 18.61 -22.40 8.72
N ASN A 34 18.06 -22.26 7.51
CA ASN A 34 18.85 -21.94 6.33
C ASN A 34 18.86 -20.43 6.11
N VAL A 35 19.83 -19.72 6.70
CA VAL A 35 20.05 -18.30 6.45
C VAL A 35 21.13 -18.15 5.37
N PRO A 36 20.79 -17.74 4.15
CA PRO A 36 21.81 -17.31 3.20
C PRO A 36 22.49 -16.08 3.80
N GLN A 37 23.72 -16.23 4.28
CA GLN A 37 24.47 -15.11 4.85
C GLN A 37 24.50 -13.97 3.84
N LYS A 38 23.83 -12.85 4.16
CA LYS A 38 24.16 -11.56 3.54
C LYS A 38 25.65 -11.37 3.81
N LYS A 39 26.49 -11.39 2.76
CA LYS A 39 27.93 -11.13 2.88
C LYS A 39 28.06 -9.86 3.73
N LYS A 40 28.56 -10.00 4.96
CA LYS A 40 28.88 -8.85 5.80
C LYS A 40 29.92 -8.08 5.00
N SER A 41 29.54 -6.95 4.40
CA SER A 41 30.51 -5.92 4.05
C SER A 41 31.29 -5.66 5.33
N GLN A 42 32.60 -5.91 5.29
CA GLN A 42 33.51 -5.85 6.43
C GLN A 42 33.18 -4.66 7.34
N GLN A 43 32.59 -4.94 8.50
CA GLN A 43 32.60 -4.00 9.60
C GLN A 43 34.03 -4.03 10.15
N VAL A 44 34.81 -3.01 9.79
CA VAL A 44 36.10 -2.73 10.42
C VAL A 44 35.86 -2.62 11.93
N THR A 45 36.52 -3.50 12.68
CA THR A 45 36.46 -3.53 14.14
C THR A 45 37.33 -2.41 14.68
N MET A 46 36.74 -1.35 15.23
CA MET A 46 37.44 -0.46 16.16
C MET A 46 37.15 -0.94 17.58
N LYS A 47 38.18 -1.50 18.20
CA LYS A 47 38.14 -2.03 19.56
C LYS A 47 38.05 -0.88 20.58
N SER A 48 37.08 -1.00 21.47
CA SER A 48 36.80 -0.13 22.61
C SER A 48 38.00 0.09 23.55
N LEU A 49 38.18 1.31 24.05
CA LEU A 49 38.91 1.60 25.29
C LEU A 49 38.23 2.75 26.06
N HIS A 50 37.61 2.37 27.18
CA HIS A 50 37.31 3.14 28.41
C HIS A 50 36.30 4.28 28.36
N GLY A 51 35.28 4.16 29.23
CA GLY A 51 34.27 5.17 29.46
C GLY A 51 34.74 6.29 30.37
N PHE A 52 34.03 7.42 30.27
CA PHE A 52 33.63 8.32 31.35
C PHE A 52 32.93 9.52 30.70
N ASP A 53 31.73 9.82 31.17
CA ASP A 53 31.09 11.14 31.32
C ASP A 53 31.25 12.23 30.23
N SER A 54 30.09 12.71 29.79
CA SER A 54 29.77 14.12 29.51
C SER A 54 30.44 14.89 28.35
N PHE A 55 29.60 15.78 27.82
CA PHE A 55 29.94 17.12 27.34
C PHE A 55 30.13 17.34 25.83
N GLU A 56 29.12 18.05 25.30
CA GLU A 56 29.20 19.27 24.49
C GLU A 56 29.99 19.28 23.17
N VAL A 57 29.21 19.64 22.16
CA VAL A 57 29.56 20.21 20.86
C VAL A 57 30.75 21.16 20.92
N LYS A 58 31.78 20.91 20.10
CA LYS A 58 32.56 21.97 19.45
C LYS A 58 33.23 21.51 18.17
N SER A 59 32.68 22.03 17.08
CA SER A 59 33.28 22.16 15.76
C SER A 59 34.62 22.89 15.84
N ARG A 60 35.70 22.33 15.25
CA ARG A 60 36.86 23.07 14.70
C ARG A 60 37.54 22.31 13.55
N HIS A 61 37.50 22.96 12.39
CA HIS A 61 38.47 23.07 11.28
C HIS A 61 39.48 21.96 10.90
N ALA A 62 39.54 21.79 9.56
CA ALA A 62 40.70 21.70 8.67
C ALA A 62 41.45 20.34 8.55
N GLY A 63 41.26 19.70 7.40
CA GLY A 63 42.03 18.55 6.93
C GLY A 63 41.48 18.09 5.58
N GLU A 64 42.09 18.60 4.52
CA GLU A 64 41.79 18.34 3.11
C GLU A 64 41.92 16.86 2.75
N LEU A 65 40.84 16.25 2.26
CA LEU A 65 40.83 14.95 1.59
C LEU A 65 39.93 15.11 0.36
N GLU A 66 40.58 15.33 -0.78
CA GLU A 66 40.01 15.33 -2.12
C GLU A 66 39.24 14.02 -2.37
N PHE A 67 37.92 14.06 -2.20
CA PHE A 67 37.04 13.01 -2.69
C PHE A 67 36.60 13.41 -4.10
N THR A 68 37.28 12.88 -5.11
CA THR A 68 36.80 12.93 -6.49
C THR A 68 35.67 11.90 -6.65
N PRO A 69 34.41 12.34 -6.87
CA PRO A 69 33.33 11.39 -7.16
C PRO A 69 33.60 10.71 -8.51
N PRO A 70 33.30 9.41 -8.66
CA PRO A 70 33.45 8.75 -9.94
C PRO A 70 32.47 9.35 -10.96
N ASP A 71 33.00 9.65 -12.15
CA ASP A 71 32.25 10.17 -13.30
C ASP A 71 31.11 9.21 -13.68
N PHE A 72 29.88 9.57 -13.30
CA PHE A 72 28.70 9.01 -13.95
C PHE A 72 28.50 9.75 -15.27
N HIS A 73 29.01 9.19 -16.36
CA HIS A 73 28.66 9.62 -17.71
C HIS A 73 27.19 9.28 -18.00
N LEU A 74 26.27 10.10 -17.48
CA LEU A 74 24.91 10.20 -18.02
C LEU A 74 24.99 10.91 -19.37
N ARG A 75 25.35 10.11 -20.38
CA ARG A 75 25.15 10.43 -21.78
C ARG A 75 23.67 10.28 -22.09
N ASP A 76 22.92 11.38 -21.99
CA ASP A 76 22.26 12.00 -23.15
C ASP A 76 21.37 13.17 -22.71
N LYS A 77 21.48 14.27 -23.44
CA LYS A 77 20.79 15.53 -23.21
C LYS A 77 19.41 15.48 -23.88
N GLY A 78 18.48 14.73 -23.29
CA GLY A 78 17.05 14.89 -23.57
C GLY A 78 16.51 16.12 -22.81
N LYS A 79 16.12 17.18 -23.53
CA LYS A 79 15.53 18.39 -22.93
C LYS A 79 14.15 18.05 -22.34
N LEU A 80 14.07 17.75 -21.04
CA LEU A 80 12.78 17.57 -20.37
C LEU A 80 11.99 18.89 -20.38
N LYS A 81 10.86 18.89 -21.07
CA LYS A 81 9.89 20.00 -21.05
C LYS A 81 9.18 20.00 -19.70
N LYS A 82 9.30 21.11 -18.96
CA LYS A 82 8.53 21.36 -17.73
C LYS A 82 7.06 21.54 -18.11
N ILE A 83 6.22 20.55 -17.81
CA ILE A 83 4.76 20.72 -17.81
C ILE A 83 4.38 21.56 -16.59
N GLY A 84 4.06 22.83 -16.82
CA GLY A 84 3.38 23.67 -15.83
C GLY A 84 1.94 23.18 -15.61
N PRO A 85 1.25 23.65 -14.55
CA PRO A 85 -0.13 23.27 -14.31
C PRO A 85 -1.01 23.81 -15.44
N ALA A 86 -1.49 22.92 -16.30
CA ALA A 86 -2.39 23.28 -17.37
C ALA A 86 -3.78 23.56 -16.79
N THR A 87 -4.14 24.84 -16.74
CA THR A 87 -5.52 25.28 -16.75
C THR A 87 -6.14 24.87 -18.09
N MET A 88 -6.99 23.85 -18.09
CA MET A 88 -7.94 23.54 -19.16
C MET A 88 -9.24 23.11 -18.46
N ALA A 89 -10.18 24.04 -18.35
CA ALA A 89 -11.22 24.29 -19.34
C ALA A 89 -12.28 23.19 -19.31
N ALA A 90 -13.42 23.56 -18.74
CA ALA A 90 -14.75 22.98 -18.83
C ALA A 90 -14.89 21.83 -19.84
N ALA A 91 -14.70 20.60 -19.36
CA ALA A 91 -15.55 19.50 -19.78
C ALA A 91 -16.66 19.44 -18.74
N THR A 92 -17.90 19.63 -19.18
CA THR A 92 -19.10 19.27 -18.44
C THR A 92 -18.86 17.90 -17.79
N PRO A 93 -18.85 17.78 -16.45
CA PRO A 93 -18.97 16.47 -15.86
C PRO A 93 -20.39 16.01 -16.22
N GLY A 94 -20.50 15.20 -17.28
CA GLY A 94 -21.65 14.34 -17.44
C GLY A 94 -21.85 13.68 -16.09
N THR A 95 -23.04 13.87 -15.52
CA THR A 95 -23.47 13.47 -14.19
C THR A 95 -23.11 12.01 -13.93
N SER A 96 -21.86 11.75 -13.52
CA SER A 96 -21.47 10.50 -12.90
C SER A 96 -22.16 10.53 -11.57
N ALA A 97 -23.37 9.98 -11.54
CA ALA A 97 -24.15 9.74 -10.34
C ALA A 97 -23.28 8.91 -9.39
N SER A 98 -22.53 9.65 -8.57
CA SER A 98 -21.82 9.22 -7.39
C SER A 98 -22.89 8.68 -6.48
N GLY A 99 -23.04 7.34 -6.43
CA GLY A 99 -23.80 6.68 -5.38
C GLY A 99 -23.24 7.15 -4.05
N SER A 100 -23.92 8.12 -3.47
CA SER A 100 -23.51 8.84 -2.28
C SER A 100 -23.82 7.96 -1.08
N ALA A 101 -23.10 8.15 0.02
CA ALA A 101 -23.40 7.41 1.25
C ALA A 101 -24.83 7.65 1.76
N ALA A 102 -25.49 8.74 1.32
CA ALA A 102 -26.90 8.99 1.58
C ALA A 102 -27.82 7.98 0.88
N ASP A 103 -27.45 7.53 -0.32
CA ASP A 103 -28.22 6.52 -1.07
C ASP A 103 -28.20 5.17 -0.36
N ALA A 104 -27.14 4.86 0.40
CA ALA A 104 -27.06 3.63 1.18
C ALA A 104 -28.11 3.51 2.29
N GLU A 105 -28.57 4.63 2.88
CA GLU A 105 -29.66 4.60 3.85
C GLU A 105 -31.03 4.50 3.20
N ALA A 106 -31.18 5.07 1.99
CA ALA A 106 -32.42 5.06 1.23
C ALA A 106 -32.77 3.70 0.60
N ILE A 107 -31.80 2.76 0.52
CA ILE A 107 -32.02 1.43 -0.04
C ILE A 107 -32.86 0.56 0.91
N LEU A 108 -33.97 0.06 0.37
CA LEU A 108 -34.93 -0.85 0.96
C LEU A 108 -34.96 -2.19 0.19
N GLU A 109 -35.54 -3.22 0.82
CA GLU A 109 -35.80 -4.50 0.16
C GLU A 109 -36.81 -4.33 -0.99
N GLY A 110 -36.63 -5.07 -2.08
CA GLY A 110 -37.41 -5.01 -3.31
C GLY A 110 -37.00 -3.89 -4.29
N MET A 111 -36.03 -3.05 -3.94
CA MET A 111 -35.55 -1.99 -4.85
C MET A 111 -34.63 -2.54 -5.93
N ILE A 112 -34.73 -1.95 -7.13
CA ILE A 112 -33.78 -2.19 -8.22
C ILE A 112 -32.55 -1.30 -8.01
N VAL A 113 -31.39 -1.92 -8.01
CA VAL A 113 -30.10 -1.25 -7.84
C VAL A 113 -29.13 -1.64 -8.95
N GLU A 114 -28.22 -0.73 -9.27
CA GLU A 114 -27.14 -0.95 -10.22
C GLU A 114 -25.79 -0.82 -9.52
N HIS A 115 -24.92 -1.81 -9.72
CA HIS A 115 -23.55 -1.83 -9.24
C HIS A 115 -22.57 -1.79 -10.42
N GLU A 116 -21.50 -1.00 -10.34
CA GLU A 116 -20.52 -0.80 -11.42
C GLU A 116 -19.98 -2.11 -12.01
N ARG A 117 -19.71 -3.11 -11.16
CA ARG A 117 -19.15 -4.40 -11.57
C ARG A 117 -20.17 -5.51 -11.83
N PHE A 118 -21.33 -5.47 -11.17
CA PHE A 118 -22.30 -6.59 -11.17
C PHE A 118 -23.56 -6.27 -11.98
N GLY A 119 -23.69 -5.01 -12.44
CA GLY A 119 -24.84 -4.55 -13.20
C GLY A 119 -26.07 -4.38 -12.34
N ARG A 120 -27.24 -4.56 -12.96
CA ARG A 120 -28.55 -4.42 -12.34
C ARG A 120 -28.92 -5.64 -11.50
N GLY A 121 -29.60 -5.40 -10.40
CA GLY A 121 -30.13 -6.45 -9.52
C GLY A 121 -31.20 -5.94 -8.56
N GLU A 122 -31.91 -6.88 -7.96
CA GLU A 122 -32.98 -6.60 -6.99
C GLU A 122 -32.51 -6.90 -5.57
N VAL A 123 -32.78 -5.99 -4.63
CA VAL A 123 -32.43 -6.19 -3.21
C VAL A 123 -33.40 -7.21 -2.59
N THR A 124 -32.91 -8.40 -2.27
CA THR A 124 -33.73 -9.48 -1.69
C THR A 124 -33.83 -9.39 -0.16
N SER A 125 -32.78 -8.91 0.51
CA SER A 125 -32.77 -8.81 1.98
C SER A 125 -31.75 -7.80 2.47
N LEU A 126 -32.05 -7.12 3.58
CA LEU A 126 -31.16 -6.22 4.31
C LEU A 126 -30.90 -6.74 5.72
N ASP A 127 -29.62 -6.82 6.11
CA ASP A 127 -29.19 -7.27 7.43
C ASP A 127 -28.25 -6.24 8.10
N GLY A 128 -28.34 -6.12 9.42
CA GLY A 128 -27.55 -5.19 10.22
C GLY A 128 -28.02 -3.73 10.17
N ALA A 129 -27.27 -2.85 10.84
CA ALA A 129 -27.62 -1.44 11.01
C ALA A 129 -26.42 -0.50 10.79
N GLY A 130 -26.73 0.74 10.38
CA GLY A 130 -25.76 1.82 10.19
C GLY A 130 -24.63 1.45 9.22
N ALA A 131 -23.39 1.69 9.62
CA ALA A 131 -22.21 1.49 8.77
C ALA A 131 -21.94 0.04 8.36
N ASN A 132 -22.49 -0.93 9.10
CA ASN A 132 -22.29 -2.36 8.86
C ASN A 132 -23.51 -3.03 8.20
N LYS A 133 -24.45 -2.25 7.67
CA LYS A 133 -25.61 -2.76 6.94
C LYS A 133 -25.14 -3.53 5.69
N LYS A 134 -25.66 -4.74 5.51
CA LYS A 134 -25.43 -5.62 4.38
C LYS A 134 -26.71 -5.75 3.57
N ALA A 135 -26.58 -5.82 2.25
CA ALA A 135 -27.66 -6.12 1.32
C ALA A 135 -27.33 -7.42 0.60
N THR A 136 -28.31 -8.31 0.53
CA THR A 136 -28.31 -9.42 -0.41
C THR A 136 -29.03 -8.96 -1.66
N VAL A 137 -28.32 -8.88 -2.77
CA VAL A 137 -28.84 -8.40 -4.06
C VAL A 137 -28.74 -9.53 -5.07
N ASN A 138 -29.84 -9.82 -5.75
CA ASN A 138 -29.86 -10.78 -6.85
C ASN A 138 -29.56 -10.06 -8.17
N PHE A 139 -28.32 -10.17 -8.64
CA PHE A 139 -27.87 -9.55 -9.87
C PHE A 139 -28.18 -10.41 -11.09
N GLU A 140 -28.66 -9.81 -12.17
CA GLU A 140 -29.03 -10.53 -13.40
C GLU A 140 -27.83 -11.27 -14.02
N SER A 141 -26.63 -10.69 -13.92
CA SER A 141 -25.42 -11.21 -14.57
C SER A 141 -24.63 -12.23 -13.74
N VAL A 142 -24.64 -12.11 -12.41
CA VAL A 142 -23.77 -12.89 -11.49
C VAL A 142 -24.54 -13.64 -10.39
N GLY A 143 -25.86 -13.50 -10.34
CA GLY A 143 -26.72 -14.09 -9.33
C GLY A 143 -26.66 -13.39 -7.97
N PRO A 144 -27.06 -14.07 -6.88
CA PRO A 144 -27.15 -13.47 -5.55
C PRO A 144 -25.76 -13.16 -4.98
N LYS A 145 -25.57 -11.91 -4.51
CA LYS A 145 -24.37 -11.44 -3.83
C LYS A 145 -24.74 -10.67 -2.57
N GLN A 146 -23.95 -10.87 -1.53
CA GLN A 146 -24.03 -10.07 -0.31
C GLN A 146 -22.96 -8.96 -0.34
N LEU A 147 -23.38 -7.72 -0.13
CA LEU A 147 -22.53 -6.54 -0.20
C LEU A 147 -22.77 -5.64 1.02
N LEU A 148 -21.70 -5.03 1.55
CA LEU A 148 -21.83 -4.00 2.59
C LEU A 148 -22.22 -2.67 1.94
N LEU A 149 -23.37 -2.09 2.29
CA LEU A 149 -23.92 -0.92 1.56
C LEU A 149 -22.95 0.27 1.54
N LYS A 150 -22.21 0.49 2.65
CA LYS A 150 -21.22 1.56 2.78
C LYS A 150 -20.11 1.51 1.71
N PHE A 151 -19.77 0.32 1.22
CA PHE A 151 -18.70 0.13 0.23
C PHE A 151 -19.23 -0.22 -1.16
N ALA A 152 -20.48 -0.67 -1.26
CA ALA A 152 -21.07 -1.14 -2.49
C ALA A 152 -21.35 0.00 -3.50
N LYS A 153 -21.51 1.25 -3.05
CA LYS A 153 -21.78 2.41 -3.93
C LYS A 153 -22.87 2.11 -4.97
N LEU A 154 -23.96 1.50 -4.50
CA LEU A 154 -25.10 1.13 -5.34
C LEU A 154 -25.82 2.39 -5.81
N ARG A 155 -26.29 2.37 -7.06
CA ARG A 155 -27.17 3.39 -7.62
C ARG A 155 -28.60 2.85 -7.63
N ILE A 156 -29.55 3.62 -7.12
CA ILE A 156 -30.98 3.32 -7.26
C ILE A 156 -31.41 3.68 -8.68
N VAL A 157 -32.11 2.77 -9.35
CA VAL A 157 -32.62 2.95 -10.74
C VAL A 157 -34.09 3.34 -10.73
#